data_AF-A0A7Y6XT40-F1
#
_entry.id   AF-A0A7Y6XT40-F1
#
_cell.length_a   1.000
_cell.length_b   1.000
_cell.length_c   1.000
_cell.angle_alpha   90.00
_cell.angle_beta   90.00
_cell.angle_gamma   90.00
#
_symmetry.space_group_name_H-M   'P 1'
#
loop_
_entity.id
_entity.type
_entity.pdbx_description
1 polymer ?
#
loop_
_entity_poly.entity_id
_entity_poly.type
_entity_poly.pdbx_seq_one_letter_code
_entity_poly.pdbx_strand_id
1 'polypeptide(L)'
;MQEVLAENELYRNIAIAIAMLLFVIFAISRIAYPRLFASIYSFDKFFVFKYRDDFGSGIRLFSTESFYFTGVLSLTLSFGILCLYFFQPGLKELLPWLQIDTFLWGLLVWIVLGVAVQFVFFLKFVFILIFGWLFNIPSQETRHFQEYQSFNHSFSILLYVILSISVYVRYNFPGVSLQIIAVLLAIYLVFRWINLFFKIRSLRVCSNLYIFSYLCSTELMPTLIGINLIT
;
A
#
# COMPACT_ATOMS: atom_id res chain seq x y z
N MET A 1 2.36 -27.38 23.62
CA MET A 1 1.31 -26.38 23.98
C MET A 1 1.93 -25.10 24.55
N GLN A 2 2.88 -25.17 25.50
CA GLN A 2 3.59 -23.99 26.02
C GLN A 2 4.42 -23.24 24.97
N GLU A 3 5.13 -23.93 24.06
CA GLU A 3 5.92 -23.29 23.01
C GLU A 3 5.07 -22.49 22.01
N VAL A 4 3.92 -23.03 21.60
CA VAL A 4 2.96 -22.35 20.72
C VAL A 4 2.36 -21.11 21.37
N LEU A 5 2.17 -21.13 22.70
CA LEU A 5 1.72 -19.96 23.46
C LEU A 5 2.81 -18.87 23.49
N ALA A 6 4.06 -19.24 23.77
CA ALA A 6 5.19 -18.31 23.80
C ALA A 6 5.45 -17.65 22.45
N GLU A 7 5.37 -18.40 21.35
CA GLU A 7 5.52 -17.89 19.98
C GLU A 7 4.42 -16.84 19.65
N ASN A 8 3.17 -17.14 20.00
CA ASN A 8 2.06 -16.21 19.78
C ASN A 8 2.18 -14.93 20.60
N GLU A 9 2.68 -15.02 21.83
CA GLU A 9 2.94 -13.83 22.65
C GLU A 9 4.06 -12.96 22.08
N LEU A 10 5.12 -13.58 21.56
CA LEU A 10 6.21 -12.86 20.90
C LEU A 10 5.69 -12.05 19.71
N TYR A 11 4.95 -12.67 18.80
CA TYR A 11 4.41 -11.99 17.61
C TYR A 11 3.40 -10.90 17.96
N ARG A 12 2.55 -11.14 18.98
CA ARG A 12 1.64 -10.11 19.50
C ARG A 12 2.41 -8.88 19.97
N ASN A 13 3.44 -9.09 20.78
CA ASN A 13 4.22 -7.99 21.34
C ASN A 13 4.94 -7.19 20.23
N ILE A 14 5.46 -7.88 19.21
CA ILE A 14 6.06 -7.25 18.02
C ILE A 14 5.02 -6.42 17.26
N ALA A 15 3.86 -7.01 16.94
CA ALA A 15 2.80 -6.32 16.20
C ALA A 15 2.28 -5.08 16.94
N ILE A 16 2.10 -5.18 18.27
CA ILE A 16 1.71 -4.05 19.12
C ILE A 16 2.78 -2.95 19.08
N ALA A 17 4.06 -3.31 19.25
CA ALA A 17 5.15 -2.34 19.23
C ALA A 17 5.25 -1.59 17.89
N ILE A 18 5.13 -2.31 16.77
CA ILE A 18 5.11 -1.70 15.43
C ILE A 18 3.89 -0.80 15.28
N ALA A 19 2.70 -1.24 15.72
CA ALA A 19 1.49 -0.44 15.64
C ALA A 19 1.64 0.88 16.42
N MET A 20 2.20 0.84 17.64
CA MET A 20 2.50 2.05 18.42
C MET A 20 3.49 2.97 17.71
N LEU A 21 4.57 2.41 17.15
CA LEU A 21 5.58 3.19 16.42
C LEU A 21 4.97 3.88 15.20
N LEU A 22 4.14 3.18 14.43
CA LEU A 22 3.41 3.76 13.31
C LEU A 22 2.47 4.88 13.74
N PHE A 23 1.76 4.75 14.88
CA PHE A 23 0.93 5.84 15.42
C PHE A 23 1.77 7.09 15.71
N VAL A 24 2.96 6.93 16.30
CA VAL A 24 3.89 8.03 16.55
C VAL A 24 4.35 8.66 15.24
N ILE A 25 4.71 7.86 14.23
CA ILE A 25 5.08 8.35 12.90
C ILE A 25 3.92 9.14 12.26
N PHE A 26 2.69 8.65 12.35
CA PHE A 26 1.51 9.36 11.85
C PHE A 26 1.28 10.69 12.59
N ALA A 27 1.44 10.71 13.91
CA ALA A 27 1.32 11.93 14.71
C ALA A 27 2.39 12.96 14.32
N ILE A 28 3.66 12.55 14.19
CA ILE A 28 4.76 13.40 13.72
C ILE A 28 4.45 13.91 12.30
N SER A 29 3.98 13.04 11.40
CA SER A 29 3.64 13.42 10.02
C SER A 29 2.55 14.49 9.96
N ARG A 30 1.54 14.39 10.83
CA ARG A 30 0.45 15.36 10.93
C ARG A 30 0.93 16.72 11.47
N ILE A 31 1.89 16.73 12.39
CA ILE A 31 2.44 17.96 12.99
C ILE A 31 3.46 18.63 12.06
N ALA A 32 4.38 17.85 11.48
CA ALA A 32 5.46 18.36 10.63
C ALA A 32 4.95 18.80 9.25
N TYR A 33 4.00 18.06 8.66
CA TYR A 33 3.52 18.30 7.30
C TYR A 33 1.98 18.36 7.22
N PRO A 34 1.30 19.27 7.94
CA PRO A 34 -0.16 19.24 8.11
C PRO A 34 -0.94 19.35 6.78
N ARG A 35 -0.48 20.20 5.85
CA ARG A 35 -1.15 20.39 4.54
C ARG A 35 -1.01 19.17 3.65
N LEU A 36 0.19 18.58 3.57
CA LEU A 36 0.44 17.37 2.79
C LEU A 36 -0.26 16.17 3.40
N PHE A 37 -0.23 16.03 4.73
CA PHE A 37 -0.94 14.96 5.43
C PHE A 37 -2.45 15.02 5.13
N ALA A 38 -3.07 16.20 5.25
CA ALA A 38 -4.50 16.37 4.94
C ALA A 38 -4.81 16.06 3.48
N SER A 39 -3.94 16.44 2.54
CA SER A 39 -4.10 16.11 1.12
C SER A 39 -3.94 14.61 0.87
N ILE A 40 -2.89 13.97 1.37
CA ILE A 40 -2.56 12.56 1.09
C ILE A 40 -3.62 11.62 1.67
N TYR A 41 -4.09 11.88 2.89
CA TYR A 41 -5.04 11.03 3.61
C TYR A 41 -6.51 11.48 3.47
N SER A 42 -6.84 12.34 2.49
CA SER A 42 -8.24 12.73 2.23
C SER A 42 -9.02 11.60 1.56
N PHE A 43 -10.17 11.21 2.11
CA PHE A 43 -11.08 10.24 1.49
C PHE A 43 -11.95 10.83 0.37
N ASP A 44 -12.03 12.16 0.25
CA ASP A 44 -12.78 12.83 -0.81
C ASP A 44 -12.33 12.40 -2.20
N LYS A 45 -11.04 12.05 -2.35
CA LYS A 45 -10.44 11.60 -3.61
C LYS A 45 -11.01 10.28 -4.14
N PHE A 46 -11.63 9.45 -3.31
CA PHE A 46 -12.26 8.21 -3.78
C PHE A 46 -13.49 8.48 -4.64
N PHE A 47 -14.26 9.51 -4.31
CA PHE A 47 -15.53 9.78 -4.99
C PHE A 47 -15.40 10.77 -6.13
N VAL A 48 -14.23 11.40 -6.30
CA VAL A 48 -13.96 12.35 -7.38
C VAL A 48 -13.31 11.64 -8.56
N PHE A 49 -14.07 11.50 -9.66
CA PHE A 49 -13.63 10.83 -10.91
C PHE A 49 -12.95 11.77 -11.92
N LYS A 50 -12.59 12.99 -11.51
CA LYS A 50 -11.86 13.96 -12.34
C LYS A 50 -10.57 14.35 -11.64
N TYR A 51 -9.55 14.72 -12.40
CA TYR A 51 -8.37 15.36 -11.80
C TYR A 51 -8.77 16.70 -11.18
N ARG A 52 -8.33 16.96 -9.94
CA ARG A 52 -8.34 18.32 -9.38
C ARG A 52 -7.11 19.03 -9.92
N ASP A 53 -7.31 20.20 -10.53
CA ASP A 53 -6.22 21.08 -10.99
C ASP A 53 -5.33 21.59 -9.83
N ASP A 54 -5.75 21.36 -8.58
CA ASP A 54 -5.04 21.73 -7.35
C ASP A 54 -3.68 21.03 -7.18
N PHE A 55 -3.46 19.90 -7.87
CA PHE A 55 -2.10 19.38 -8.06
C PHE A 55 -1.44 20.15 -9.20
N GLY A 56 -1.14 21.42 -8.91
CA GLY A 56 -0.20 22.20 -9.69
C GLY A 56 1.04 21.36 -9.95
N SER A 57 1.61 21.52 -11.14
CA SER A 57 2.81 20.88 -11.70
C SER A 57 4.09 20.94 -10.83
N GLY A 58 3.99 21.30 -9.55
CA GLY A 58 5.09 21.56 -8.62
C GLY A 58 5.38 20.48 -7.59
N ILE A 59 4.52 19.47 -7.37
CA ILE A 59 4.93 18.35 -6.50
C ILE A 59 5.92 17.48 -7.27
N ARG A 60 7.21 17.77 -7.09
CA ARG A 60 8.28 16.89 -7.53
C ARG A 60 8.12 15.57 -6.79
N LEU A 61 7.89 14.49 -7.53
CA LEU A 61 7.80 13.12 -6.98
C LEU A 61 9.04 12.74 -6.16
N PHE A 62 10.18 13.34 -6.50
CA PHE A 62 11.45 13.19 -5.80
C PHE A 62 11.71 14.28 -4.75
N SER A 63 10.67 15.01 -4.32
CA SER A 63 10.79 15.87 -3.15
C SER A 63 11.01 15.00 -1.91
N THR A 64 11.78 15.51 -0.96
CA THR A 64 12.03 14.85 0.33
C THR A 64 10.71 14.51 1.05
N GLU A 65 9.71 15.37 0.90
CA GLU A 65 8.37 15.20 1.47
C GLU A 65 7.62 14.03 0.83
N SER A 66 7.59 13.95 -0.52
CA SER A 66 6.98 12.83 -1.22
C SER A 66 7.67 11.51 -0.87
N PHE A 67 9.00 11.50 -0.85
CA PHE A 67 9.77 10.30 -0.47
C PHE A 67 9.46 9.86 0.97
N TYR A 68 9.37 10.80 1.91
CA TYR A 68 8.96 10.53 3.29
C TYR A 68 7.59 9.87 3.36
N PHE A 69 6.57 10.42 2.69
CA PHE A 69 5.24 9.84 2.70
C PHE A 69 5.18 8.47 2.01
N THR A 70 5.90 8.26 0.91
CA THR A 70 6.05 6.91 0.32
C THR A 70 6.68 5.94 1.32
N GLY A 71 7.67 6.40 2.09
CA GLY A 71 8.28 5.65 3.19
C GLY A 71 7.27 5.28 4.29
N VAL A 72 6.41 6.22 4.70
CA VAL A 72 5.33 5.93 5.66
C VAL A 72 4.36 4.89 5.08
N LEU A 73 3.99 5.01 3.81
CA LEU A 73 3.12 4.04 3.12
C LEU A 73 3.76 2.64 3.05
N SER A 74 5.05 2.55 2.74
CA SER A 74 5.73 1.27 2.65
C SER A 74 5.86 0.59 4.02
N LEU A 75 6.10 1.36 5.09
CA LEU A 75 6.10 0.86 6.47
C LEU A 75 4.71 0.40 6.95
N THR A 76 3.63 1.06 6.51
CA THR A 76 2.26 0.66 6.88
C THR A 76 1.83 -0.60 6.13
N LEU A 77 2.19 -0.72 4.85
CA LEU A 77 1.95 -1.93 4.07
C LEU A 77 2.80 -3.11 4.56
N SER A 78 4.07 -2.88 4.93
CA SER A 78 4.92 -3.94 5.49
C SER A 78 4.36 -4.45 6.82
N PHE A 79 3.80 -3.58 7.66
CA PHE A 79 3.05 -4.00 8.85
C PHE A 79 1.86 -4.90 8.48
N GLY A 80 1.09 -4.53 7.45
CA GLY A 80 -0.01 -5.35 6.94
C GLY A 80 0.45 -6.74 6.48
N ILE A 81 1.53 -6.82 5.71
CA ILE A 81 2.14 -8.09 5.24
C ILE A 81 2.58 -8.95 6.44
N LEU A 82 3.24 -8.34 7.42
CA LEU A 82 3.73 -9.02 8.61
C LEU A 82 2.58 -9.56 9.48
N CYS A 83 1.48 -8.80 9.62
CA CYS A 83 0.26 -9.31 10.24
C CYS A 83 -0.30 -10.52 9.49
N LEU A 84 -0.42 -10.47 8.16
CA LEU A 84 -0.89 -11.61 7.36
C LEU A 84 0.01 -12.84 7.55
N TYR A 85 1.33 -12.65 7.58
CA TYR A 85 2.30 -13.71 7.86
C TYR A 85 2.08 -14.35 9.23
N PHE A 86 1.83 -13.56 10.27
CA PHE A 86 1.57 -14.08 11.62
C PHE A 86 0.27 -14.87 11.73
N PHE A 87 -0.77 -14.48 10.98
CA PHE A 87 -2.10 -15.08 11.10
C PHE A 87 -2.36 -16.23 10.11
N GLN A 88 -1.53 -16.39 9.07
CA GLN A 88 -1.72 -17.44 8.07
C GLN A 88 -0.59 -18.48 8.14
N PRO A 89 -0.84 -19.68 8.70
CA PRO A 89 0.19 -20.70 8.89
C PRO A 89 0.81 -21.18 7.56
N GLY A 90 0.03 -21.26 6.48
CA GLY A 90 0.57 -21.65 5.16
C GLY A 90 1.59 -20.66 4.57
N LEU A 91 1.54 -19.38 4.96
CA LEU A 91 2.55 -18.39 4.55
C LEU A 91 3.89 -18.60 5.27
N LYS A 92 3.89 -19.20 6.46
CA LYS A 92 5.12 -19.51 7.20
C LYS A 92 5.96 -20.56 6.48
N GLU A 93 5.32 -21.56 5.88
CA GLU A 93 6.00 -22.61 5.11
C GLU A 93 6.59 -22.08 3.80
N LEU A 94 5.90 -21.13 3.14
CA LEU A 94 6.32 -20.53 1.88
C LEU A 94 7.50 -19.56 2.03
N LEU A 95 7.66 -18.91 3.19
CA LEU A 95 8.66 -17.87 3.44
C LEU A 95 9.53 -18.21 4.66
N PRO A 96 10.40 -19.25 4.55
CA PRO A 96 11.24 -19.68 5.66
C PRO A 96 12.27 -18.62 6.07
N TRP A 97 12.67 -17.75 5.15
CA TRP A 97 13.58 -16.63 5.41
C TRP A 97 12.95 -15.51 6.27
N LEU A 98 11.63 -15.53 6.46
CA LEU A 98 10.89 -14.56 7.27
C LEU A 98 10.62 -15.05 8.71
N GLN A 99 11.31 -16.12 9.14
CA GLN A 99 11.19 -16.64 10.49
C GLN A 99 11.65 -15.61 11.54
N ILE A 100 10.84 -15.43 12.59
CA ILE A 100 11.06 -14.42 13.62
C ILE A 100 11.29 -15.10 14.96
N ASP A 101 12.57 -15.14 15.37
CA ASP A 101 12.97 -15.81 16.62
C ASP A 101 13.02 -14.86 17.82
N THR A 102 13.27 -13.56 17.59
CA THR A 102 13.41 -12.56 18.67
C THR A 102 12.64 -11.29 18.38
N PHE A 103 12.32 -10.55 19.45
CA PHE A 103 11.57 -9.30 19.36
C PHE A 103 12.26 -8.25 18.48
N LEU A 104 13.57 -8.03 18.70
CA LEU A 104 14.36 -7.08 17.91
C LEU A 104 14.48 -7.51 16.45
N TRP A 105 14.60 -8.82 16.21
CA TRP A 105 14.63 -9.34 14.85
C TRP A 105 13.31 -9.10 14.12
N GLY A 106 12.17 -9.28 14.80
CA GLY A 106 10.85 -8.96 14.22
C GLY A 106 10.72 -7.48 13.81
N LEU A 107 11.25 -6.55 14.62
CA LEU A 107 11.30 -5.13 14.26
C LEU A 107 12.22 -4.86 13.05
N LEU A 108 13.37 -5.52 13.00
CA LEU A 108 14.31 -5.40 11.88
C LEU A 108 13.67 -5.93 10.59
N VAL A 109 13.04 -7.11 10.64
CA VAL A 109 12.31 -7.70 9.51
C VAL A 109 11.23 -6.75 9.00
N TRP A 110 10.47 -6.11 9.89
CA TRP A 110 9.48 -5.10 9.50
C TRP A 110 10.09 -3.91 8.74
N ILE A 111 11.24 -3.39 9.20
CA ILE A 111 11.96 -2.29 8.53
C ILE A 111 12.47 -2.75 7.17
N VAL A 112 13.09 -3.94 7.07
CA VAL A 112 13.61 -4.50 5.82
C VAL A 112 12.48 -4.73 4.82
N LEU A 113 11.33 -5.27 5.26
CA LEU A 113 10.13 -5.38 4.44
C LEU A 113 9.64 -4.00 3.98
N GLY A 114 9.68 -2.98 4.84
CA GLY A 114 9.36 -1.60 4.47
C GLY A 114 10.25 -1.09 3.34
N VAL A 115 11.57 -1.29 3.44
CA VAL A 115 12.52 -0.91 2.39
C VAL A 115 12.28 -1.69 1.09
N ALA A 116 11.96 -2.99 1.18
CA ALA A 116 11.63 -3.79 0.01
C ALA A 116 10.35 -3.29 -0.68
N VAL A 117 9.29 -2.98 0.08
CA VAL A 117 8.05 -2.42 -0.46
C VAL A 117 8.29 -1.03 -1.06
N GLN A 118 9.13 -0.20 -0.43
CA GLN A 118 9.55 1.09 -0.98
C GLN A 118 10.21 0.92 -2.36
N PHE A 119 11.09 -0.07 -2.49
CA PHE A 119 11.75 -0.38 -3.76
C PHE A 119 10.75 -0.85 -4.83
N VAL A 120 9.72 -1.63 -4.45
CA VAL A 120 8.63 -2.00 -5.36
C VAL A 120 7.87 -0.78 -5.87
N PHE A 121 7.59 0.23 -5.02
CA PHE A 121 7.00 1.49 -5.47
C PHE A 121 7.89 2.25 -6.45
N PHE A 122 9.21 2.23 -6.25
CA PHE A 122 10.15 2.83 -7.18
C PHE A 122 10.13 2.11 -8.54
N LEU A 123 10.16 0.77 -8.55
CA LEU A 123 10.03 -0.02 -9.78
C LEU A 123 8.70 0.25 -10.49
N LYS A 124 7.61 0.35 -9.73
CA LYS A 124 6.28 0.70 -10.26
C LYS A 124 6.28 2.06 -10.93
N PHE A 125 6.95 3.05 -10.34
CA PHE A 125 7.11 4.37 -10.94
C PHE A 125 7.88 4.31 -12.26
N VAL A 126 9.02 3.62 -12.29
CA VAL A 126 9.81 3.40 -13.52
C VAL A 126 8.98 2.73 -14.61
N PHE A 127 8.16 1.73 -14.22
CA PHE A 127 7.27 1.04 -15.14
C PHE A 127 6.22 1.97 -15.75
N ILE A 128 5.58 2.81 -14.95
CA ILE A 128 4.63 3.83 -15.43
C ILE A 128 5.31 4.81 -16.39
N LEU A 129 6.56 5.21 -16.11
CA LEU A 129 7.32 6.10 -16.98
C LEU A 129 7.62 5.46 -18.35
N ILE A 130 8.09 4.22 -18.36
CA ILE A 130 8.37 3.49 -19.61
C ILE A 130 7.10 3.36 -20.46
N PHE A 131 5.98 2.99 -19.82
CA PHE A 131 4.70 2.84 -20.52
C PHE A 131 4.08 4.18 -20.91
N GLY A 132 4.21 5.23 -20.11
CA GLY A 132 3.77 6.56 -20.50
C GLY A 132 4.51 7.08 -21.72
N TRP A 133 5.81 6.82 -21.81
CA TRP A 133 6.61 7.13 -23.00
C TRP A 133 6.17 6.29 -24.21
N LEU A 134 6.01 4.97 -24.04
CA LEU A 134 5.56 4.06 -25.09
C LEU A 134 4.18 4.44 -25.65
N PHE A 135 3.29 4.91 -24.76
CA PHE A 135 1.94 5.34 -25.13
C PHE A 135 1.87 6.86 -25.44
N ASN A 136 3.00 7.58 -25.53
CA ASN A 136 3.03 9.03 -25.82
C ASN A 136 2.11 9.88 -24.91
N ILE A 137 2.06 9.57 -23.61
CA ILE A 137 1.33 10.32 -22.56
C ILE A 137 2.28 10.85 -21.45
N PRO A 138 3.44 11.46 -21.78
CA PRO A 138 4.48 11.75 -20.78
C PRO A 138 4.08 12.77 -19.73
N SER A 139 3.18 13.70 -20.07
CA SER A 139 2.74 14.74 -19.13
C SER A 139 1.81 14.21 -18.02
N GLN A 140 1.32 12.97 -18.12
CA GLN A 140 0.34 12.40 -17.18
C GLN A 140 0.92 11.28 -16.31
N GLU A 141 2.13 10.79 -16.59
CA GLU A 141 2.79 9.71 -15.83
C GLU A 141 2.91 10.04 -14.34
N THR A 142 3.37 11.26 -14.04
CA THR A 142 3.53 11.73 -12.66
C THR A 142 2.18 11.82 -11.94
N ARG A 143 1.14 12.30 -12.63
CA ARG A 143 -0.21 12.40 -12.07
C ARG A 143 -0.84 11.03 -11.84
N HIS A 144 -0.63 10.08 -12.75
CA HIS A 144 -1.03 8.68 -12.55
C HIS A 144 -0.40 8.13 -11.28
N PHE A 145 0.92 8.26 -11.13
CA PHE A 145 1.62 7.70 -9.98
C PHE A 145 1.18 8.36 -8.66
N GLN A 146 0.98 9.68 -8.63
CA GLN A 146 0.45 10.39 -7.45
C GLN A 146 -0.93 9.91 -7.05
N GLU A 147 -1.84 9.72 -8.02
CA GLU A 147 -3.17 9.19 -7.75
C GLU A 147 -3.10 7.74 -7.25
N TYR A 148 -2.30 6.90 -7.90
CA TYR A 148 -2.03 5.53 -7.47
C TYR A 148 -1.54 5.50 -6.01
N GLN A 149 -0.57 6.35 -5.66
CA GLN A 149 -0.04 6.44 -4.31
C GLN A 149 -1.07 6.96 -3.31
N SER A 150 -1.85 7.98 -3.67
CA SER A 150 -2.91 8.52 -2.80
C SER A 150 -3.98 7.49 -2.49
N PHE A 151 -4.39 6.67 -3.48
CA PHE A 151 -5.31 5.55 -3.26
C PHE A 151 -4.73 4.51 -2.32
N ASN A 152 -3.43 4.20 -2.44
CA ASN A 152 -2.76 3.25 -1.55
C ASN A 152 -2.64 3.81 -0.12
N HIS A 153 -2.36 5.10 0.06
CA HIS A 153 -2.34 5.74 1.38
C HIS A 153 -3.66 5.58 2.11
N SER A 154 -4.75 5.98 1.48
CA SER A 154 -6.05 5.96 2.14
C SER A 154 -6.58 4.55 2.37
N PHE A 155 -6.24 3.58 1.51
CA PHE A 155 -6.52 2.17 1.79
C PHE A 155 -5.63 1.63 2.92
N SER A 156 -4.33 1.96 2.91
CA SER A 156 -3.38 1.47 3.91
C SER A 156 -3.70 1.96 5.32
N ILE A 157 -4.17 3.21 5.49
CA ILE A 157 -4.56 3.72 6.81
C ILE A 157 -5.81 3.01 7.33
N LEU A 158 -6.77 2.69 6.47
CA LEU A 158 -7.95 1.93 6.84
C LEU A 158 -7.56 0.50 7.25
N LEU A 159 -6.73 -0.17 6.44
CA LEU A 159 -6.21 -1.49 6.74
C LEU A 159 -5.43 -1.49 8.06
N TYR A 160 -4.55 -0.51 8.26
CA TYR A 160 -3.77 -0.33 9.48
C TYR A 160 -4.66 -0.19 10.73
N VAL A 161 -5.72 0.62 10.66
CA VAL A 161 -6.67 0.80 11.77
C VAL A 161 -7.36 -0.53 12.09
N ILE A 162 -7.87 -1.24 11.09
CA ILE A 162 -8.53 -2.55 11.28
C ILE A 162 -7.57 -3.54 11.92
N LEU A 163 -6.38 -3.71 11.35
CA LEU A 163 -5.37 -4.66 11.83
C LEU A 163 -4.90 -4.30 13.25
N SER A 164 -4.68 -3.02 13.54
CA SER A 164 -4.29 -2.56 14.87
C SER A 164 -5.37 -2.88 15.90
N ILE A 165 -6.63 -2.53 15.63
CA ILE A 165 -7.76 -2.84 16.51
C ILE A 165 -7.84 -4.34 16.77
N SER A 166 -7.73 -5.16 15.73
CA SER A 166 -7.76 -6.61 15.88
C SER A 166 -6.62 -7.12 16.77
N VAL A 167 -5.38 -6.65 16.56
CA VAL A 167 -4.23 -7.01 17.40
C VAL A 167 -4.46 -6.64 18.87
N TYR A 168 -5.07 -5.48 19.17
CA TYR A 168 -5.36 -5.05 20.54
C TYR A 168 -6.53 -5.79 21.19
N VAL A 169 -7.62 -6.04 20.45
CA VAL A 169 -8.85 -6.64 21.00
C VAL A 169 -8.67 -8.14 21.22
N ARG A 170 -8.13 -8.84 20.22
CA ARG A 170 -7.95 -10.29 20.29
C ARG A 170 -6.84 -10.68 19.33
N TYR A 171 -5.72 -11.17 19.88
CA TYR A 171 -4.62 -11.74 19.10
C TYR A 171 -4.99 -13.12 18.53
N ASN A 172 -6.06 -13.16 17.72
CA ASN A 172 -6.52 -14.30 16.97
C ASN A 172 -7.45 -13.79 15.87
N PHE A 173 -7.01 -13.91 14.62
CA PHE A 173 -7.88 -13.67 13.47
C PHE A 173 -8.58 -14.97 13.10
N PRO A 174 -9.91 -15.06 13.23
CA PRO A 174 -10.62 -16.18 12.63
C PRO A 174 -10.38 -16.16 11.11
N GLY A 175 -10.25 -17.33 10.48
CA GLY A 175 -9.99 -17.41 9.03
C GLY A 175 -11.01 -16.64 8.19
N VAL A 176 -12.24 -16.51 8.68
CA VAL A 176 -13.29 -15.67 8.08
C VAL A 176 -12.88 -14.20 7.96
N SER A 177 -12.21 -13.64 8.97
CA SER A 177 -11.75 -12.24 8.93
C SER A 177 -10.67 -12.02 7.87
N LEU A 178 -9.76 -13.00 7.68
CA LEU A 178 -8.76 -12.94 6.62
C LEU A 178 -9.41 -13.02 5.24
N GLN A 179 -10.43 -13.85 5.06
CA GLN A 179 -11.21 -13.91 3.82
C GLN A 179 -11.91 -12.58 3.53
N ILE A 180 -12.49 -11.95 4.55
CA ILE A 180 -13.11 -10.61 4.41
C ILE A 180 -12.07 -9.58 3.97
N ILE A 181 -10.88 -9.56 4.59
CA ILE A 181 -9.78 -8.66 4.20
C ILE A 181 -9.36 -8.92 2.76
N ALA A 182 -9.23 -10.18 2.34
CA ALA A 182 -8.88 -10.54 0.96
C ALA A 182 -9.95 -10.07 -0.05
N VAL A 183 -11.24 -10.26 0.26
CA VAL A 183 -12.35 -9.76 -0.57
C VAL A 183 -12.34 -8.23 -0.64
N LEU A 184 -12.14 -7.55 0.48
CA LEU A 184 -12.03 -6.08 0.52
C LEU A 184 -10.84 -5.58 -0.32
N LEU A 185 -9.71 -6.29 -0.28
CA LEU A 185 -8.53 -5.98 -1.10
C LEU A 185 -8.83 -6.18 -2.59
N ALA A 186 -9.52 -7.26 -2.97
CA ALA A 186 -9.94 -7.49 -4.35
C ALA A 186 -10.89 -6.39 -4.86
N ILE A 187 -11.91 -6.04 -4.06
CA ILE A 187 -12.83 -4.93 -4.37
C ILE A 187 -12.06 -3.62 -4.53
N TYR A 188 -11.12 -3.35 -3.62
CA TYR A 188 -10.27 -2.16 -3.68
C TYR A 188 -9.44 -2.09 -4.98
N LEU A 189 -8.82 -3.19 -5.39
CA LEU A 189 -8.02 -3.23 -6.62
C LEU A 189 -8.86 -2.92 -7.86
N VAL A 190 -10.05 -3.52 -7.96
CA VAL A 190 -11.00 -3.26 -9.05
C VAL A 190 -11.48 -1.81 -9.00
N PHE A 191 -11.87 -1.32 -7.82
CA PHE A 191 -12.31 0.06 -7.65
C PHE A 191 -11.24 1.06 -8.06
N ARG A 192 -9.98 0.86 -7.63
CA ARG A 192 -8.84 1.72 -7.99
C ARG A 192 -8.63 1.74 -9.50
N TRP A 193 -8.69 0.58 -10.15
CA TRP A 193 -8.54 0.48 -11.60
C TRP A 193 -9.64 1.26 -12.35
N ILE A 194 -10.90 1.08 -11.95
CA ILE A 194 -12.05 1.83 -12.51
C ILE A 194 -11.86 3.34 -12.30
N ASN A 195 -11.45 3.76 -11.11
CA ASN A 195 -11.30 5.18 -10.79
C ASN A 195 -10.17 5.84 -11.61
N LEU A 196 -9.02 5.18 -11.71
CA LEU A 196 -7.91 5.63 -12.57
C LEU A 196 -8.34 5.73 -14.04
N PHE A 197 -9.13 4.78 -14.54
CA PHE A 197 -9.68 4.85 -15.90
C PHE A 197 -10.51 6.11 -16.12
N PHE A 198 -11.46 6.41 -15.22
CA PHE A 198 -12.29 7.62 -15.35
C PHE A 198 -11.48 8.91 -15.21
N LYS A 199 -10.50 8.96 -14.29
CA LYS A 199 -9.62 10.12 -14.13
C LYS A 199 -8.80 10.38 -15.39
N ILE A 200 -8.11 9.38 -15.94
CA ILE A 200 -7.31 9.56 -17.17
C ILE A 200 -8.21 9.92 -18.35
N ARG A 201 -9.38 9.28 -18.46
CA ARG A 201 -10.38 9.61 -19.49
C ARG A 201 -10.84 11.07 -19.42
N SER A 202 -10.96 11.64 -18.22
CA SER A 202 -11.40 13.03 -18.05
C SER A 202 -10.46 14.05 -18.72
N LEU A 203 -9.19 13.69 -18.93
CA LEU A 203 -8.20 14.54 -19.58
C LEU A 203 -8.34 14.61 -21.11
N ARG A 204 -9.17 13.76 -21.73
CA ARG A 204 -9.43 13.71 -23.19
C ARG A 204 -8.18 13.67 -24.09
N VAL A 205 -7.08 13.09 -23.60
CA VAL A 205 -5.80 13.07 -24.34
C VAL A 205 -5.80 12.03 -25.47
N CYS A 206 -6.50 10.89 -25.28
CA CYS A 206 -6.51 9.77 -26.24
C CYS A 206 -7.88 9.07 -26.30
N SER A 207 -8.05 8.19 -27.30
CA SER A 207 -9.23 7.30 -27.40
C SER A 207 -9.37 6.39 -26.18
N ASN A 208 -10.61 6.05 -25.81
CA ASN A 208 -10.92 5.19 -24.66
C ASN A 208 -10.21 3.82 -24.74
N LEU A 209 -10.06 3.26 -25.95
CA LEU A 209 -9.36 1.98 -26.17
C LEU A 209 -7.87 2.08 -25.82
N TYR A 210 -7.26 3.23 -26.08
CA TYR A 210 -5.86 3.46 -25.82
C TYR A 210 -5.58 3.60 -24.32
N ILE A 211 -6.45 4.33 -23.61
CA ILE A 211 -6.40 4.46 -22.14
C ILE A 211 -6.61 3.11 -21.47
N PHE A 212 -7.54 2.30 -21.98
CA PHE A 212 -7.76 0.94 -21.49
C PHE A 212 -6.51 0.07 -21.68
N SER A 213 -5.91 0.07 -22.87
CA SER A 213 -4.69 -0.70 -23.14
C SER A 213 -3.53 -0.27 -22.23
N TYR A 214 -3.32 1.03 -22.07
CA TYR A 214 -2.32 1.58 -21.15
C TYR A 214 -2.55 1.11 -19.71
N LEU A 215 -3.76 1.24 -19.16
CA LEU A 215 -4.08 0.79 -17.80
C LEU A 215 -3.99 -0.72 -17.62
N CYS A 216 -4.32 -1.48 -18.66
CA CYS A 216 -4.16 -2.92 -18.66
C CYS A 216 -2.68 -3.30 -18.56
N SER A 217 -1.80 -2.61 -19.29
CA SER A 217 -0.36 -2.81 -19.20
C SER A 217 0.20 -2.35 -17.85
N THR A 218 -0.20 -1.19 -17.33
CA THR A 218 0.39 -0.61 -16.11
C THR A 218 -0.15 -1.18 -14.81
N GLU A 219 -1.43 -1.55 -14.74
CA GLU A 219 -2.09 -1.98 -13.50
C GLU A 219 -2.54 -3.44 -13.57
N LEU A 220 -3.37 -3.80 -14.56
CA LEU A 220 -4.09 -5.08 -14.57
C LEU A 220 -3.16 -6.27 -14.79
N MET A 221 -2.31 -6.23 -15.82
CA MET A 221 -1.37 -7.31 -16.13
C MET A 221 -0.38 -7.58 -14.99
N PRO A 222 0.31 -6.58 -14.41
CA PRO A 222 1.16 -6.81 -13.23
C PRO A 222 0.41 -7.41 -12.05
N THR A 223 -0.84 -7.00 -11.79
CA THR A 223 -1.63 -7.60 -10.70
C THR A 223 -2.01 -9.05 -11.00
N LEU A 224 -2.39 -9.39 -12.24
CA LEU A 224 -2.71 -10.76 -12.62
C LEU A 224 -1.49 -11.67 -12.57
N ILE A 225 -0.34 -11.20 -13.05
CA ILE A 225 0.93 -11.93 -12.96
C ILE A 225 1.27 -12.17 -11.49
N GLY A 226 1.11 -11.16 -10.63
CA GLY A 226 1.32 -11.31 -9.19
C GLY A 226 0.43 -12.37 -8.56
N ILE A 227 -0.87 -12.38 -8.90
CA ILE A 227 -1.81 -13.39 -8.40
C ILE A 227 -1.40 -14.79 -8.88
N ASN A 228 -1.11 -14.97 -10.16
CA ASN A 228 -0.75 -16.26 -10.75
C ASN A 228 0.60 -16.81 -10.26
N LEU A 229 1.50 -15.95 -9.74
CA LEU A 229 2.74 -16.39 -9.10
C LEU A 229 2.51 -16.87 -7.65
N ILE A 230 1.41 -16.45 -7.02
CA ILE A 230 1.07 -16.78 -5.63
C ILE A 230 0.14 -18.01 -5.56
N THR A 231 -0.74 -18.19 -6.55
CA THR A 231 -1.67 -19.33 -6.67
C THR A 231 -1.06 -20.51 -7.40
#